data_AF-A0A7R9IT16-F1
#
_entry.id   AF-A0A7R9IT16-F1
#
_cell.length_a   1.000
_cell.length_b   1.000
_cell.length_c   1.000
_cell.angle_alpha   90.00
_cell.angle_beta   90.00
_cell.angle_gamma   90.00
#
_symmetry.space_group_name_H-M   'P 1'
#
loop_
_entity.id
_entity.type
_entity.pdbx_description
1 polymer ?
#
loop_
_entity_poly.entity_id
_entity_poly.type
_entity_poly.pdbx_seq_one_letter_code
_entity_poly.pdbx_strand_id
1 'polypeptide(L)'
;MFHVICSEFVLSGHAIETRASGKCCTHSLLYAKLITPDGTDHGLHSFVVPIRNPMTLLPYPGVTVGDLGEKLGLNGIDNGFVMFDHYRIPRENLLNKNGDVTPEGKYVAPMKDRKKHLGASLGSSTSARIIIIGTSVEYLISAITIATRYAATRKQFGPSEDKELPVIEYQLQQWRFFPYLAAAYVMKNFSVYFGEVMVNQHVAKTLGKKNMQEDIGRETHALSSAGKPLYSWLSRDAIQECREACGGHGYLKGLGDLRNSNDACCTYEGENSVLIQQTSNWLLQMWSRRDDKSHGPITSPLGSVDFLSNAKEILVTKFSASTKEMAVRPETLLAAYEWLICWLLQATNDRIKSHSDSGMDAFTAKNNAQVFYARPLSIAFLEHFILLKFWQKVTGNDVDSNLRPVLLRLCSLYGAWRLERHLTILYQGSYLTDGQSAQLLCDGILDLCAQLKPDAVALVDAIAPPDFVLNSALGGSDGHLYKNLQ
;
A
#
# COMPACT_ATOMS: atom_id res chain seq x y z
N MET A 1 -10.26 33.22 6.90
CA MET A 1 -10.99 34.06 5.92
C MET A 1 -10.05 35.23 5.63
N PHE A 2 -9.76 35.54 4.36
CA PHE A 2 -8.53 36.24 3.97
C PHE A 2 -8.81 37.61 3.31
N HIS A 3 -8.05 38.63 3.71
CA HIS A 3 -7.93 39.92 3.02
C HIS A 3 -6.45 40.13 2.66
N VAL A 4 -6.14 40.30 1.37
CA VAL A 4 -4.82 40.75 0.91
C VAL A 4 -4.79 42.27 1.00
N ILE A 5 -4.08 42.80 1.99
CA ILE A 5 -3.73 44.23 2.07
C ILE A 5 -2.24 44.28 1.77
N CYS A 6 -1.88 44.68 0.53
CA CYS A 6 -0.52 44.97 0.05
C CYS A 6 0.58 43.94 0.42
N SER A 7 1.02 43.14 -0.56
CA SER A 7 2.25 42.32 -0.51
C SER A 7 2.29 41.14 0.47
N GLU A 8 1.23 40.89 1.24
CA GLU A 8 1.19 39.86 2.28
C GLU A 8 -0.03 38.94 2.17
N PHE A 9 0.12 37.71 2.69
CA PHE A 9 -0.99 36.82 3.00
C PHE A 9 -1.29 36.84 4.50
N VAL A 10 -2.57 36.80 4.87
CA VAL A 10 -3.03 36.76 6.26
C VAL A 10 -3.59 35.39 6.60
N LEU A 11 -2.88 34.59 7.39
CA LEU A 11 -3.29 33.26 7.80
C LEU A 11 -4.21 33.32 9.04
N SER A 12 -5.41 32.75 8.93
CA SER A 12 -6.33 32.58 10.06
C SER A 12 -7.02 31.22 9.98
N GLY A 13 -7.03 30.45 11.07
CA GLY A 13 -7.69 29.15 11.11
C GLY A 13 -7.60 28.40 12.44
N HIS A 14 -8.43 27.37 12.56
CA HIS A 14 -8.41 26.42 13.68
C HIS A 14 -7.15 25.55 13.68
N ALA A 15 -6.97 24.77 14.75
CA ALA A 15 -5.84 23.87 14.92
C ALA A 15 -5.72 22.88 13.76
N ILE A 16 -4.54 22.84 13.16
CA ILE A 16 -4.19 21.89 12.11
C ILE A 16 -3.17 20.90 12.69
N GLU A 17 -3.50 19.62 12.68
CA GLU A 17 -2.56 18.56 13.03
C GLU A 17 -1.38 18.56 12.05
N THR A 18 -0.17 18.52 12.60
CA THR A 18 1.07 18.62 11.86
C THR A 18 2.11 17.67 12.43
N ARG A 19 2.87 17.01 11.55
CA ARG A 19 3.97 16.13 11.96
C ARG A 19 5.17 17.00 12.38
N ALA A 20 5.79 16.65 13.51
CA ALA A 20 7.03 17.25 14.02
C ALA A 20 6.98 18.76 14.34
N SER A 21 5.79 19.34 14.52
CA SER A 21 5.61 20.75 14.87
C SER A 21 5.51 21.02 16.37
N GLY A 22 5.31 19.96 17.16
CA GLY A 22 5.02 20.06 18.59
C GLY A 22 6.09 20.84 19.34
N LYS A 23 7.37 20.57 19.01
CA LYS A 23 8.53 21.17 19.67
C LYS A 23 9.62 21.62 18.71
N CYS A 24 9.87 20.89 17.63
CA CYS A 24 11.13 21.04 16.87
C CYS A 24 11.06 22.04 15.70
N CYS A 25 9.96 22.03 14.94
CA CYS A 25 9.94 22.71 13.64
C CYS A 25 9.89 24.24 13.71
N THR A 26 10.74 24.92 12.93
CA THR A 26 10.78 26.39 12.82
C THR A 26 9.93 26.95 11.68
N HIS A 27 9.71 26.17 10.61
CA HIS A 27 8.96 26.56 9.42
C HIS A 27 8.06 25.42 8.96
N SER A 28 6.80 25.69 8.67
CA SER A 28 5.84 24.69 8.17
C SER A 28 5.52 24.91 6.70
N LEU A 29 5.38 23.83 5.94
CA LEU A 29 4.72 23.87 4.64
C LEU A 29 3.21 23.77 4.87
N LEU A 30 2.52 24.91 4.85
CA LEU A 30 1.08 25.00 5.10
C LEU A 30 0.30 24.86 3.79
N TYR A 31 -0.69 23.97 3.77
CA TYR A 31 -1.70 23.95 2.72
C TYR A 31 -2.92 24.77 3.17
N ALA A 32 -3.28 25.81 2.43
CA ALA A 32 -4.41 26.68 2.74
C ALA A 32 -5.19 27.07 1.48
N LYS A 33 -6.47 27.43 1.64
CA LYS A 33 -7.27 28.00 0.56
C LYS A 33 -6.71 29.38 0.20
N LEU A 34 -6.31 29.54 -1.05
CA LEU A 34 -5.88 30.84 -1.58
C LEU A 34 -7.11 31.67 -1.96
N ILE A 35 -7.30 32.79 -1.29
CA ILE A 35 -8.35 33.77 -1.61
C ILE A 35 -7.68 35.10 -1.97
N THR A 36 -7.99 35.64 -3.13
CA THR A 36 -7.46 36.92 -3.64
C THR A 36 -8.28 38.12 -3.17
N PRO A 37 -7.78 39.38 -3.30
CA PRO A 37 -8.49 40.57 -2.82
C PRO A 37 -9.90 40.78 -3.41
N ASP A 38 -10.18 40.20 -4.58
CA ASP A 38 -11.50 40.17 -5.21
C ASP A 38 -12.49 39.20 -4.53
N GLY A 39 -12.06 38.47 -3.49
CA GLY A 39 -12.85 37.48 -2.76
C GLY A 39 -12.90 36.09 -3.41
N THR A 40 -12.19 35.87 -4.51
CA THR A 40 -12.25 34.60 -5.26
C THR A 40 -11.42 33.50 -4.59
N ASP A 41 -12.02 32.34 -4.34
CA ASP A 41 -11.36 31.11 -3.86
C ASP A 41 -10.71 30.34 -5.03
N HIS A 42 -9.38 30.30 -5.07
CA HIS A 42 -8.58 29.59 -6.09
C HIS A 42 -8.17 28.17 -5.66
N GLY A 43 -8.66 27.69 -4.52
CA GLY A 43 -8.42 26.36 -4.00
C GLY A 43 -7.15 26.24 -3.18
N LEU A 44 -6.74 25.01 -2.92
CA LEU A 44 -5.64 24.69 -2.02
C LEU A 44 -4.29 25.04 -2.67
N HIS A 45 -3.48 25.82 -1.95
CA HIS A 45 -2.12 26.20 -2.31
C HIS A 45 -1.17 25.96 -1.13
N SER A 46 0.12 25.87 -1.42
CA SER A 46 1.16 25.62 -0.44
C SER A 46 1.95 26.88 -0.12
N PHE A 47 2.16 27.15 1.16
CA PHE A 47 2.87 28.31 1.69
C PHE A 47 3.99 27.86 2.61
N VAL A 48 5.17 28.47 2.51
CA VAL A 48 6.25 28.29 3.49
C VAL A 48 6.02 29.27 4.63
N VAL A 49 5.69 28.79 5.83
CA VAL A 49 5.25 29.63 6.95
C VAL A 49 6.23 29.52 8.10
N PRO A 50 6.94 30.60 8.47
CA PRO A 50 7.71 30.61 9.72
C PRO A 50 6.75 30.49 10.91
N ILE A 51 7.02 29.57 11.83
CA ILE A 51 6.18 29.30 13.00
C ILE A 51 6.92 29.52 14.33
N ARG A 52 8.26 29.48 14.32
CA ARG A 52 9.10 29.78 15.48
C ARG A 52 10.31 30.60 15.09
N ASN A 53 10.80 31.41 16.03
CA ASN A 53 12.11 32.02 15.91
C ASN A 53 13.20 30.92 15.95
N PRO A 54 14.11 30.83 14.97
CA PRO A 54 15.09 29.74 14.91
C PRO A 54 16.15 29.78 16.00
N MET A 55 16.37 30.95 16.64
CA MET A 55 17.35 31.12 17.71
C MET A 55 16.75 30.80 19.09
N THR A 56 15.47 31.11 19.30
CA THR A 56 14.83 30.94 20.62
C THR A 56 13.85 29.77 20.67
N LEU A 57 13.44 29.24 19.52
CA LEU A 57 12.37 28.24 19.33
C LEU A 57 11.00 28.66 19.90
N LEU A 58 10.86 29.93 20.30
CA LEU A 58 9.58 30.49 20.70
C LEU A 58 8.71 30.76 19.46
N PRO A 59 7.40 30.50 19.53
CA PRO A 59 6.49 30.83 18.44
C PRO A 59 6.44 32.33 18.16
N TYR A 60 6.20 32.69 16.90
CA TYR A 60 5.96 34.09 16.55
C TYR A 60 4.60 34.58 17.07
N PRO A 61 4.44 35.89 17.32
CA PRO A 61 3.14 36.47 17.66
C PRO A 61 2.07 36.10 16.62
N GLY A 62 0.87 35.72 17.07
CA GLY A 62 -0.21 35.23 16.21
C GLY A 62 -0.09 33.76 15.79
N VAL A 63 0.95 33.04 16.24
CA VAL A 63 1.12 31.60 16.02
C VAL A 63 1.00 30.87 17.37
N THR A 64 0.08 29.91 17.45
CA THR A 64 0.00 28.97 18.58
C THR A 64 0.43 27.59 18.11
N VAL A 65 1.40 26.98 18.80
CA VAL A 65 1.92 25.64 18.51
C VAL A 65 2.04 24.84 19.80
N GLY A 66 1.74 23.55 19.72
CA GLY A 66 1.82 22.64 20.86
C GLY A 66 1.89 21.19 20.44
N ASP A 67 2.25 20.33 21.38
CA ASP A 67 2.30 18.88 21.20
C ASP A 67 0.90 18.28 21.40
N LEU A 68 0.55 17.25 20.62
CA LEU A 68 -0.76 16.58 20.71
C LEU A 68 -0.83 15.52 21.82
N GLY A 69 0.30 15.17 22.42
CA GLY A 69 0.41 14.22 23.51
C GLY A 69 0.79 12.80 23.06
N GLU A 70 0.50 11.86 23.97
CA GLU A 70 0.83 10.45 23.80
C GLU A 70 0.01 9.81 22.67
N LYS A 71 0.69 8.98 21.88
CA LYS A 71 0.13 8.24 20.75
C LYS A 71 0.25 6.74 21.01
N LEU A 72 -0.52 5.94 20.27
CA LEU A 72 -0.44 4.48 20.30
C LEU A 72 0.97 3.96 20.00
N GLY A 73 1.68 4.63 19.09
CA GLY A 73 3.05 4.33 18.68
C GLY A 73 3.74 5.57 18.11
N LEU A 74 4.99 5.43 17.67
CA LEU A 74 5.79 6.53 17.10
C LEU A 74 5.94 7.74 18.05
N ASN A 75 6.01 7.50 19.37
CA ASN A 75 6.14 8.56 20.38
C ASN A 75 7.45 9.34 20.34
N GLY A 76 8.44 8.87 19.56
CA GLY A 76 9.63 9.66 19.22
C GLY A 76 9.39 10.79 18.21
N ILE A 77 8.17 10.90 17.67
CA ILE A 77 7.76 11.99 16.76
C ILE A 77 6.86 12.95 17.53
N ASP A 78 7.23 14.24 17.55
CA ASP A 78 6.50 15.34 18.18
C ASP A 78 5.36 15.86 17.28
N ASN A 79 4.39 14.99 17.00
CA ASN A 79 3.12 15.39 16.39
C ASN A 79 2.50 16.53 17.20
N GLY A 80 2.18 17.62 16.52
CA GLY A 80 1.68 18.83 17.14
C GLY A 80 0.52 19.42 16.40
N PHE A 81 0.06 20.56 16.90
CA PHE A 81 -0.91 21.40 16.23
C PHE A 81 -0.30 22.79 15.97
N VAL A 82 -0.79 23.44 14.93
CA VAL A 82 -0.53 24.85 14.67
C VAL A 82 -1.85 25.60 14.45
N MET A 83 -1.96 26.78 15.04
CA MET A 83 -3.06 27.73 14.83
C MET A 83 -2.50 29.09 14.47
N PHE A 84 -3.20 29.77 13.57
CA PHE A 84 -2.85 31.10 13.13
C PHE A 84 -3.98 32.07 13.48
N ASP A 85 -3.62 33.15 14.15
CA ASP A 85 -4.50 34.27 14.46
C ASP A 85 -4.03 35.50 13.68
N HIS A 86 -4.63 35.71 12.51
CA HIS A 86 -4.34 36.83 11.60
C HIS A 86 -2.83 36.99 11.31
N TYR A 87 -2.11 35.87 11.23
CA TYR A 87 -0.66 35.84 11.09
C TYR A 87 -0.24 36.22 9.67
N ARG A 88 0.62 37.23 9.53
CA ARG A 88 1.03 37.78 8.23
C ARG A 88 2.31 37.13 7.74
N ILE A 89 2.31 36.73 6.46
CA ILE A 89 3.50 36.25 5.76
C ILE A 89 3.68 37.01 4.43
N PRO A 90 4.92 37.18 3.94
CA PRO A 90 5.15 37.76 2.62
C PRO A 90 4.49 36.96 1.50
N ARG A 91 4.11 37.63 0.41
CA ARG A 91 3.54 37.00 -0.78
C ARG A 91 4.49 35.96 -1.39
N GLU A 92 5.79 36.19 -1.29
CA GLU A 92 6.85 35.32 -1.80
C GLU A 92 6.88 33.95 -1.11
N ASN A 93 6.19 33.80 0.03
CA ASN A 93 6.06 32.54 0.72
C ASN A 93 5.12 31.55 0.01
N LEU A 94 4.38 31.97 -1.01
CA LEU A 94 3.59 31.09 -1.88
C LEU A 94 4.51 30.25 -2.78
N LEU A 95 4.34 28.93 -2.78
CA LEU A 95 5.00 28.06 -3.76
C LEU A 95 4.32 28.19 -5.13
N ASN A 96 4.80 29.12 -5.93
CA ASN A 96 4.10 29.66 -7.08
C ASN A 96 4.27 28.90 -8.42
N LYS A 97 4.83 27.69 -8.40
CA LYS A 97 5.14 26.93 -9.63
C LYS A 97 3.90 26.63 -10.51
N ASN A 98 2.76 26.35 -9.87
CA ASN A 98 1.52 25.93 -10.56
C ASN A 98 0.41 26.99 -10.53
N GLY A 99 0.63 28.08 -9.80
CA GLY A 99 -0.30 29.19 -9.61
C GLY A 99 0.38 30.27 -8.77
N ASP A 100 0.31 31.52 -9.22
CA ASP A 100 0.94 32.68 -8.58
C ASP A 100 -0.08 33.80 -8.35
N VAL A 101 0.26 34.75 -7.50
CA VAL A 101 -0.50 35.98 -7.27
C VAL A 101 0.43 37.15 -7.54
N THR A 102 0.07 38.04 -8.45
CA THR A 102 0.89 39.22 -8.76
C THR A 102 0.91 40.21 -7.58
N PRO A 103 1.85 41.19 -7.53
CA PRO A 103 1.84 42.24 -6.51
C PRO A 103 0.53 43.02 -6.42
N GLU A 104 -0.20 43.13 -7.53
CA GLU A 104 -1.53 43.77 -7.61
C GLU A 104 -2.66 42.86 -7.09
N GLY A 105 -2.34 41.64 -6.65
CA GLY A 105 -3.30 40.68 -6.11
C GLY A 105 -4.03 39.83 -7.15
N LYS A 106 -3.56 39.81 -8.40
CA LYS A 106 -4.20 39.02 -9.47
C LYS A 106 -3.67 37.58 -9.49
N TYR A 107 -4.56 36.61 -9.45
CA TYR A 107 -4.18 35.20 -9.63
C TYR A 107 -3.81 34.91 -11.09
N VAL A 108 -2.69 34.22 -11.29
CA VAL A 108 -2.21 33.76 -12.60
C VAL A 108 -1.80 32.30 -12.51
N ALA A 109 -2.30 31.46 -13.40
CA ALA A 109 -1.97 30.03 -13.42
C ALA A 109 -1.70 29.52 -14.83
N PRO A 110 -0.66 28.72 -15.04
CA PRO A 110 -0.41 28.05 -16.32
C PRO A 110 -1.47 27.00 -16.65
N MET A 111 -2.13 26.40 -15.65
CA MET A 111 -3.22 25.43 -15.84
C MET A 111 -4.57 26.02 -15.42
N LYS A 112 -5.53 26.05 -16.35
CA LYS A 112 -6.91 26.55 -16.08
C LYS A 112 -7.79 25.52 -15.35
N ASP A 113 -7.47 24.23 -15.42
CA ASP A 113 -8.29 23.16 -14.83
C ASP A 113 -7.94 22.95 -13.34
N ARG A 114 -8.90 23.33 -12.48
CA ARG A 114 -8.81 23.25 -11.02
C ARG A 114 -8.60 21.83 -10.50
N LYS A 115 -9.15 20.79 -11.18
CA LYS A 115 -8.96 19.39 -10.78
C LYS A 115 -7.54 18.91 -11.06
N LYS A 116 -6.97 19.30 -12.20
CA LYS A 116 -5.57 19.00 -12.53
C LYS A 116 -4.61 19.73 -11.60
N HIS A 117 -4.93 20.96 -11.20
CA HIS A 117 -4.13 21.72 -10.23
C HIS A 117 -4.08 21.05 -8.85
N LEU A 118 -5.22 20.58 -8.33
CA LEU A 118 -5.27 19.84 -7.08
C LEU A 118 -4.47 18.52 -7.17
N GLY A 119 -4.63 17.77 -8.26
CA GLY A 119 -3.86 16.54 -8.51
C GLY A 119 -2.34 16.78 -8.57
N ALA A 120 -1.90 17.87 -9.21
CA ALA A 120 -0.49 18.26 -9.26
C ALA A 120 0.07 18.65 -7.89
N SER A 121 -0.74 19.34 -7.06
CA SER A 121 -0.36 19.76 -5.69
C SER A 121 -0.29 18.60 -4.70
N LEU A 122 -1.04 17.51 -4.96
CA LEU A 122 -0.99 16.26 -4.21
C LEU A 122 0.04 15.25 -4.73
N GLY A 123 0.79 15.58 -5.80
CA GLY A 123 1.76 14.66 -6.42
C GLY A 123 2.90 14.21 -5.48
N SER A 124 3.19 14.97 -4.41
CA SER A 124 4.13 14.57 -3.34
C SER A 124 3.65 13.35 -2.56
N SER A 125 2.34 13.11 -2.47
CA SER A 125 1.75 12.00 -1.70
C SER A 125 2.06 10.62 -2.29
N THR A 126 2.27 10.51 -3.61
CA THR A 126 2.63 9.23 -4.25
C THR A 126 3.97 8.71 -3.73
N SER A 127 5.01 9.57 -3.65
CA SER A 127 6.32 9.16 -3.13
C SER A 127 6.26 8.75 -1.65
N ALA A 128 5.49 9.48 -0.83
CA ALA A 128 5.29 9.13 0.56
C ALA A 128 4.62 7.75 0.72
N ARG A 129 3.62 7.44 -0.11
CA ARG A 129 2.98 6.12 -0.15
C ARG A 129 3.93 5.00 -0.54
N ILE A 130 4.84 5.24 -1.50
CA ILE A 130 5.86 4.24 -1.89
C ILE A 130 6.82 3.94 -0.73
N ILE A 131 7.21 4.96 0.03
CA ILE A 131 8.01 4.77 1.24
C ILE A 131 7.23 3.94 2.27
N ILE A 132 5.94 4.23 2.47
CA ILE A 132 5.08 3.48 3.41
C ILE A 132 4.93 2.01 2.99
N ILE A 133 4.80 1.74 1.69
CA ILE A 133 4.81 0.38 1.13
C ILE A 133 6.08 -0.35 1.60
N GLY A 134 7.27 0.26 1.40
CA GLY A 134 8.54 -0.30 1.88
C GLY A 134 8.56 -0.52 3.39
N THR A 135 8.22 0.50 4.18
CA THR A 135 8.18 0.41 5.66
C THR A 135 7.27 -0.72 6.15
N SER A 136 6.09 -0.88 5.54
CA SER A 136 5.15 -1.94 5.90
C SER A 136 5.78 -3.32 5.70
N VAL A 137 6.50 -3.53 4.58
CA VAL A 137 7.23 -4.78 4.34
C VAL A 137 8.29 -5.03 5.40
N GLU A 138 9.06 -4.03 5.81
CA GLU A 138 10.10 -4.23 6.84
C GLU A 138 9.49 -4.63 8.19
N TYR A 139 8.32 -4.09 8.54
CA TYR A 139 7.60 -4.53 9.74
C TYR A 139 7.09 -5.96 9.62
N LEU A 140 6.55 -6.35 8.46
CA LEU A 140 6.16 -7.73 8.19
C LEU A 140 7.37 -8.68 8.28
N ILE A 141 8.51 -8.33 7.67
CA ILE A 141 9.75 -9.11 7.71
C ILE A 141 10.23 -9.30 9.15
N SER A 142 10.21 -8.24 9.96
CA SER A 142 10.61 -8.31 11.37
C SER A 142 9.70 -9.27 12.15
N ALA A 143 8.38 -9.16 11.99
CA ALA A 143 7.43 -10.02 12.68
C ALA A 143 7.57 -11.49 12.27
N ILE A 144 7.66 -11.77 10.97
CA ILE A 144 7.74 -13.14 10.46
C ILE A 144 9.06 -13.81 10.83
N THR A 145 10.16 -13.04 10.91
CA THR A 145 11.45 -13.52 11.39
C THR A 145 11.35 -13.98 12.84
N ILE A 146 10.76 -13.15 13.70
CA ILE A 146 10.56 -13.47 15.13
C ILE A 146 9.70 -14.73 15.27
N ALA A 147 8.55 -14.78 14.61
CA ALA A 147 7.63 -15.90 14.74
C ALA A 147 8.20 -17.21 14.19
N THR A 148 8.96 -17.16 13.08
CA THR A 148 9.55 -18.35 12.47
C THR A 148 10.68 -18.93 13.32
N ARG A 149 11.61 -18.08 13.80
CA ARG A 149 12.69 -18.52 14.70
C ARG A 149 12.14 -19.04 16.03
N TYR A 150 11.12 -18.37 16.58
CA TYR A 150 10.40 -18.86 17.76
C TYR A 150 9.73 -20.21 17.51
N ALA A 151 9.02 -20.36 16.39
CA ALA A 151 8.29 -21.60 16.09
C ALA A 151 9.22 -22.80 15.86
N ALA A 152 10.42 -22.56 15.35
CA ALA A 152 11.43 -23.60 15.16
C ALA A 152 12.08 -24.08 16.46
N THR A 153 12.09 -23.24 17.50
CA THR A 153 12.77 -23.53 18.78
C THR A 153 11.80 -23.89 19.90
N ARG A 154 10.60 -23.31 19.91
CA ARG A 154 9.57 -23.61 20.90
C ARG A 154 8.99 -25.00 20.66
N LYS A 155 9.09 -25.87 21.66
CA LYS A 155 8.41 -27.16 21.71
C LYS A 155 7.17 -27.07 22.60
N GLN A 156 6.09 -27.73 22.18
CA GLN A 156 4.87 -27.87 22.98
C GLN A 156 4.01 -28.99 22.39
N PHE A 157 3.61 -29.95 23.24
CA PHE A 157 2.88 -31.16 22.83
C PHE A 157 3.64 -32.02 21.81
N GLY A 158 3.11 -33.20 21.51
CA GLY A 158 3.72 -34.12 20.55
C GLY A 158 3.03 -35.47 20.51
N PRO A 159 3.59 -36.44 19.76
CA PRO A 159 3.03 -37.79 19.64
C PRO A 159 2.96 -38.55 20.97
N SER A 160 3.76 -38.16 21.95
CA SER A 160 3.80 -38.72 23.30
C SER A 160 4.28 -37.65 24.30
N GLU A 161 4.04 -37.85 25.59
CA GLU A 161 4.45 -36.93 26.65
C GLU A 161 5.96 -36.65 26.66
N ASP A 162 6.78 -37.68 26.40
CA ASP A 162 8.25 -37.54 26.40
C ASP A 162 8.84 -36.95 25.11
N LYS A 163 8.01 -36.70 24.08
CA LYS A 163 8.48 -36.29 22.75
C LYS A 163 7.72 -35.07 22.27
N GLU A 164 8.07 -33.92 22.81
CA GLU A 164 7.55 -32.66 22.29
C GLU A 164 8.15 -32.30 20.92
N LEU A 165 7.30 -31.81 20.03
CA LEU A 165 7.68 -31.31 18.71
C LEU A 165 7.86 -29.79 18.74
N PRO A 166 8.81 -29.24 17.96
CA PRO A 166 8.80 -27.82 17.63
C PRO A 166 7.45 -27.41 17.05
N VAL A 167 6.90 -26.27 17.46
CA VAL A 167 5.55 -25.89 17.04
C VAL A 167 5.44 -25.67 15.53
N ILE A 168 6.55 -25.34 14.84
CA ILE A 168 6.60 -25.28 13.37
C ILE A 168 6.24 -26.61 12.68
N GLU A 169 6.28 -27.75 13.39
CA GLU A 169 5.91 -29.06 12.84
C GLU A 169 4.41 -29.23 12.61
N TYR A 170 3.57 -28.42 13.25
CA TYR A 170 2.11 -28.52 13.12
C TYR A 170 1.59 -27.82 11.87
N GLN A 171 0.76 -28.50 11.06
CA GLN A 171 0.20 -27.96 9.82
C GLN A 171 -0.54 -26.63 10.03
N LEU A 172 -1.34 -26.51 11.11
CA LEU A 172 -2.02 -25.26 11.42
C LEU A 172 -1.03 -24.12 11.67
N GLN A 173 0.04 -24.38 12.41
CA GLN A 173 1.07 -23.39 12.70
C GLN A 173 1.79 -22.94 11.41
N GLN A 174 2.08 -23.88 10.50
CA GLN A 174 2.64 -23.59 9.17
C GLN A 174 1.69 -22.71 8.34
N TRP A 175 0.41 -23.11 8.22
CA TRP A 175 -0.59 -22.37 7.45
C TRP A 175 -0.83 -20.96 7.99
N ARG A 176 -0.70 -20.75 9.31
CA ARG A 176 -0.92 -19.43 9.92
C ARG A 176 0.09 -18.37 9.48
N PHE A 177 1.36 -18.73 9.27
CA PHE A 177 2.38 -17.71 8.99
C PHE A 177 3.26 -17.96 7.75
N PHE A 178 3.36 -19.17 7.20
CA PHE A 178 4.05 -19.36 5.92
C PHE A 178 3.44 -18.57 4.76
N PRO A 179 2.12 -18.34 4.67
CA PRO A 179 1.59 -17.42 3.67
C PRO A 179 2.06 -15.98 3.86
N TYR A 180 2.29 -15.53 5.10
CA TYR A 180 2.91 -14.23 5.38
C TYR A 180 4.42 -14.23 5.07
N LEU A 181 5.13 -15.35 5.25
CA LEU A 181 6.51 -15.51 4.77
C LEU A 181 6.57 -15.37 3.24
N ALA A 182 5.67 -16.05 2.52
CA ALA A 182 5.53 -15.88 1.08
C ALA A 182 5.22 -14.42 0.71
N ALA A 183 4.29 -13.78 1.42
CA ALA A 183 3.98 -12.37 1.24
C ALA A 183 5.21 -11.48 1.46
N ALA A 184 6.06 -11.75 2.46
CA ALA A 184 7.30 -11.00 2.71
C ALA A 184 8.17 -10.91 1.45
N TYR A 185 8.38 -12.03 0.77
CA TYR A 185 9.20 -12.10 -0.44
C TYR A 185 8.55 -11.40 -1.64
N VAL A 186 7.27 -11.70 -1.91
CA VAL A 186 6.55 -11.08 -3.04
C VAL A 186 6.46 -9.56 -2.86
N MET A 187 6.12 -9.12 -1.65
CA MET A 187 5.98 -7.71 -1.33
C MET A 187 7.30 -6.96 -1.31
N LYS A 188 8.37 -7.56 -0.77
CA LYS A 188 9.72 -6.98 -0.79
C LYS A 188 10.23 -6.79 -2.21
N ASN A 189 10.03 -7.79 -3.07
CA ASN A 189 10.43 -7.66 -4.47
C ASN A 189 9.72 -6.49 -5.15
N PHE A 190 8.40 -6.40 -4.99
CA PHE A 190 7.65 -5.29 -5.58
C PHE A 190 8.00 -3.94 -4.95
N SER A 191 8.25 -3.86 -3.63
CA SER A 191 8.64 -2.59 -2.99
C SER A 191 9.97 -2.06 -3.53
N VAL A 192 10.94 -2.95 -3.79
CA VAL A 192 12.21 -2.60 -4.42
C VAL A 192 11.99 -2.12 -5.86
N TYR A 193 11.29 -2.91 -6.68
CA TYR A 193 10.93 -2.53 -8.04
C TYR A 193 10.22 -1.16 -8.10
N PHE A 194 9.26 -0.94 -7.20
CA PHE A 194 8.47 0.28 -7.20
C PHE A 194 9.25 1.49 -6.71
N GLY A 195 10.20 1.28 -5.80
CA GLY A 195 11.22 2.27 -5.43
C GLY A 195 12.10 2.67 -6.60
N GLU A 196 12.56 1.71 -7.42
CA GLU A 196 13.32 1.99 -8.64
C GLU A 196 12.51 2.78 -9.67
N VAL A 197 11.22 2.44 -9.86
CA VAL A 197 10.31 3.22 -10.71
C VAL A 197 10.22 4.68 -10.22
N MET A 198 10.06 4.89 -8.91
CA MET A 198 10.01 6.24 -8.33
C MET A 198 11.32 7.02 -8.55
N VAL A 199 12.47 6.39 -8.34
CA VAL A 199 13.79 7.00 -8.57
C VAL A 199 13.95 7.38 -10.05
N ASN A 200 13.63 6.46 -10.96
CA ASN A 200 13.73 6.68 -12.40
C ASN A 200 12.81 7.81 -12.87
N GLN A 201 11.60 7.91 -12.31
CA GLN A 201 10.69 9.03 -12.56
C GLN A 201 11.26 10.36 -12.05
N HIS A 202 11.88 10.38 -10.88
CA HIS A 202 12.51 11.59 -10.34
C HIS A 202 13.66 12.04 -11.23
N VAL A 203 14.53 11.12 -11.65
CA VAL A 203 15.64 11.40 -12.59
C VAL A 203 15.11 11.92 -13.93
N ALA A 204 14.11 11.26 -14.52
CA ALA A 204 13.52 11.67 -15.80
C ALA A 204 12.90 13.07 -15.74
N LYS A 205 12.25 13.41 -14.62
CA LYS A 205 11.68 14.74 -14.36
C LYS A 205 12.76 15.81 -14.26
N THR A 206 13.86 15.53 -13.55
CA THR A 206 15.01 16.44 -13.44
C THR A 206 15.69 16.67 -14.80
N LEU A 207 15.71 15.64 -15.66
CA LEU A 207 16.25 15.72 -17.02
C LEU A 207 15.26 16.30 -18.06
N GLY A 208 14.06 16.71 -17.68
CA GLY A 208 13.11 17.41 -18.56
C GLY A 208 12.34 16.53 -19.57
N LYS A 209 12.32 15.20 -19.41
CA LYS A 209 11.57 14.29 -20.30
C LYS A 209 10.06 14.31 -19.97
N LYS A 210 9.27 15.12 -20.69
CA LYS A 210 7.86 15.43 -20.32
C LYS A 210 6.82 14.39 -20.76
N ASN A 211 6.84 13.92 -22.01
CA ASN A 211 5.68 13.21 -22.58
C ASN A 211 5.43 11.81 -22.03
N MET A 212 6.48 11.07 -21.64
CA MET A 212 6.36 9.72 -21.06
C MET A 212 6.09 9.73 -19.55
N GLN A 213 6.18 10.91 -18.92
CA GLN A 213 6.14 11.07 -17.47
C GLN A 213 4.70 11.18 -16.90
N GLU A 214 3.74 11.64 -17.70
CA GLU A 214 2.36 11.79 -17.23
C GLU A 214 1.65 10.44 -17.09
N ASP A 215 1.75 9.58 -18.09
CA ASP A 215 1.06 8.27 -18.08
C ASP A 215 1.65 7.35 -17.02
N ILE A 216 2.99 7.28 -16.93
CA ILE A 216 3.65 6.52 -15.85
C ILE A 216 3.31 7.09 -14.48
N GLY A 217 3.12 8.41 -14.36
CA GLY A 217 2.71 9.07 -13.12
C GLY A 217 1.29 8.69 -12.69
N ARG A 218 0.35 8.59 -13.64
CA ARG A 218 -1.03 8.14 -13.35
C ARG A 218 -1.08 6.67 -12.95
N GLU A 219 -0.34 5.82 -13.63
CA GLU A 219 -0.23 4.40 -13.30
C GLU A 219 0.44 4.20 -11.92
N THR A 220 1.55 4.89 -11.67
CA THR A 220 2.25 4.87 -10.37
C THR A 220 1.34 5.36 -9.24
N HIS A 221 0.56 6.41 -9.50
CA HIS A 221 -0.43 6.88 -8.54
C HIS A 221 -1.47 5.80 -8.24
N ALA A 222 -2.08 5.19 -9.26
CA ALA A 222 -3.04 4.10 -9.10
C ALA A 222 -2.44 2.89 -8.35
N LEU A 223 -1.21 2.49 -8.67
CA LEU A 223 -0.51 1.42 -7.97
C LEU A 223 -0.22 1.77 -6.51
N SER A 224 0.23 2.99 -6.21
CA SER A 224 0.50 3.43 -4.84
C SER A 224 -0.79 3.51 -4.00
N SER A 225 -1.91 3.87 -4.62
CA SER A 225 -3.21 4.03 -3.96
C SER A 225 -3.88 2.69 -3.62
N ALA A 226 -3.57 1.60 -4.31
CA ALA A 226 -3.88 0.25 -3.84
C ALA A 226 -2.76 -0.34 -2.97
N GLY A 227 -1.52 0.02 -3.28
CA GLY A 227 -0.28 -0.47 -2.68
C GLY A 227 -0.23 -0.23 -1.20
N LYS A 228 -0.35 1.04 -0.81
CA LYS A 228 -0.31 1.45 0.59
C LYS A 228 -1.39 0.73 1.43
N PRO A 229 -2.66 0.68 1.00
CA PRO A 229 -3.68 -0.09 1.71
C PRO A 229 -3.38 -1.58 1.86
N LEU A 230 -3.08 -2.27 0.76
CA LEU A 230 -2.82 -3.72 0.80
C LEU A 230 -1.62 -4.03 1.70
N TYR A 231 -0.53 -3.28 1.57
CA TYR A 231 0.70 -3.54 2.30
C TYR A 231 0.55 -3.26 3.80
N SER A 232 -0.04 -2.13 4.16
CA SER A 232 -0.23 -1.77 5.57
C SER A 232 -1.23 -2.70 6.28
N TRP A 233 -2.33 -3.09 5.61
CA TRP A 233 -3.28 -4.08 6.15
C TRP A 233 -2.65 -5.45 6.29
N LEU A 234 -1.96 -5.95 5.26
CA LEU A 234 -1.35 -7.27 5.33
C LEU A 234 -0.24 -7.34 6.37
N SER A 235 0.53 -6.26 6.54
CA SER A 235 1.57 -6.18 7.57
C SER A 235 0.96 -6.12 8.97
N ARG A 236 -0.13 -5.36 9.17
CA ARG A 236 -0.88 -5.35 10.43
C ARG A 236 -1.33 -6.76 10.81
N ASP A 237 -1.97 -7.45 9.87
CA ASP A 237 -2.52 -8.78 10.09
C ASP A 237 -1.40 -9.80 10.33
N ALA A 238 -0.29 -9.71 9.56
CA ALA A 238 0.89 -10.54 9.76
C ALA A 238 1.50 -10.37 11.16
N ILE A 239 1.69 -9.13 11.62
CA ILE A 239 2.27 -8.84 12.95
C ILE A 239 1.36 -9.41 14.04
N GLN A 240 0.05 -9.23 13.92
CA GLN A 240 -0.90 -9.77 14.89
C GLN A 240 -0.89 -11.30 14.93
N GLU A 241 -0.88 -11.96 13.76
CA GLU A 241 -0.78 -13.41 13.67
C GLU A 241 0.55 -13.93 14.21
N CYS A 242 1.67 -13.26 13.91
CA CYS A 242 3.00 -13.61 14.44
C CYS A 242 3.03 -13.51 15.97
N ARG A 243 2.40 -12.46 16.54
CA ARG A 243 2.27 -12.27 18.00
C ARG A 243 1.52 -13.44 18.63
N GLU A 244 0.41 -13.85 18.04
CA GLU A 244 -0.41 -14.97 18.54
C GLU A 244 0.26 -16.33 18.32
N ALA A 245 0.98 -16.50 17.22
CA ALA A 245 1.79 -17.68 16.93
C ALA A 245 2.94 -17.87 17.94
N CYS A 246 3.38 -16.79 18.60
CA CYS A 246 4.36 -16.82 19.68
C CYS A 246 3.73 -17.13 21.07
N GLY A 247 2.43 -17.37 21.14
CA GLY A 247 1.73 -17.69 22.39
C GLY A 247 1.87 -16.60 23.46
N GLY A 248 1.95 -17.00 24.73
CA GLY A 248 2.09 -16.07 25.86
C GLY A 248 3.35 -15.19 25.79
N HIS A 249 4.46 -15.73 25.28
CA HIS A 249 5.69 -14.96 25.11
C HIS A 249 5.55 -13.84 24.07
N GLY A 250 4.68 -14.01 23.07
CA GLY A 250 4.35 -12.95 22.11
C GLY A 250 3.65 -11.75 22.72
N TYR A 251 3.14 -11.84 23.96
CA TYR A 251 2.57 -10.71 24.69
C TYR A 251 3.62 -9.82 25.36
N LEU A 252 4.88 -10.27 25.44
CA LEU A 252 5.99 -9.44 25.89
C LEU A 252 6.21 -8.27 24.91
N LYS A 253 6.86 -7.22 25.41
CA LYS A 253 7.22 -6.05 24.61
C LYS A 253 8.07 -6.46 23.41
N GLY A 254 7.83 -5.86 22.24
CA GLY A 254 8.45 -6.24 20.95
C GLY A 254 7.44 -6.26 19.82
N LEU A 255 6.77 -7.41 19.60
CA LEU A 255 5.75 -7.55 18.55
C LEU A 255 4.56 -6.60 18.73
N GLY A 256 4.20 -6.27 19.98
CA GLY A 256 3.20 -5.25 20.29
C GLY A 256 3.62 -3.84 19.85
N ASP A 257 4.87 -3.45 20.08
CA ASP A 257 5.41 -2.14 19.67
C ASP A 257 5.50 -2.04 18.14
N LEU A 258 5.87 -3.15 17.50
CA LEU A 258 5.89 -3.27 16.04
C LEU A 258 4.50 -3.07 15.43
N ARG A 259 3.48 -3.70 16.02
CA ARG A 259 2.07 -3.51 15.62
C ARG A 259 1.65 -2.06 15.75
N ASN A 260 1.89 -1.47 16.93
CA ASN A 260 1.53 -0.08 17.20
C ASN A 260 2.23 0.91 16.23
N SER A 261 3.46 0.59 15.81
CA SER A 261 4.21 1.38 14.82
C SER A 261 3.64 1.22 13.40
N ASN A 262 3.19 0.03 13.04
CA ASN A 262 2.53 -0.24 11.75
C ASN A 262 1.12 0.38 11.66
N ASP A 263 0.38 0.50 12.76
CA ASP A 263 -1.01 1.01 12.74
C ASP A 263 -1.11 2.42 12.10
N ALA A 264 -0.11 3.28 12.30
CA ALA A 264 -0.03 4.57 11.62
C ALA A 264 -0.03 4.44 10.08
N CYS A 265 0.58 3.37 9.55
CA CYS A 265 0.62 3.06 8.12
C CYS A 265 -0.75 2.78 7.54
N CYS A 266 -1.75 2.42 8.35
CA CYS A 266 -3.11 2.24 7.87
C CYS A 266 -3.85 3.58 7.63
N THR A 267 -3.36 4.69 8.19
CA THR A 267 -4.13 5.94 8.26
C THR A 267 -3.46 7.13 7.57
N TYR A 268 -2.17 7.38 7.83
CA TYR A 268 -1.50 8.57 7.28
C TYR A 268 -1.31 8.50 5.75
N GLU A 269 -1.03 9.64 5.11
CA GLU A 269 -0.84 9.74 3.64
C GLU A 269 -2.04 9.23 2.80
N GLY A 270 -3.23 9.22 3.43
CA GLY A 270 -4.51 8.77 2.89
C GLY A 270 -5.04 7.56 3.65
N GLU A 271 -6.21 7.71 4.29
CA GLU A 271 -6.91 6.58 4.93
C GLU A 271 -7.18 5.49 3.87
N ASN A 272 -6.91 4.23 4.25
CA ASN A 272 -6.83 3.13 3.29
C ASN A 272 -8.13 2.91 2.47
N SER A 273 -9.29 3.04 3.11
CA SER A 273 -10.61 2.79 2.50
C SER A 273 -11.05 3.91 1.56
N VAL A 274 -10.60 5.14 1.79
CA VAL A 274 -10.77 6.27 0.87
C VAL A 274 -9.77 6.18 -0.29
N LEU A 275 -8.53 5.84 0.02
CA LEU A 275 -7.42 5.86 -0.94
C LEU A 275 -7.60 4.82 -2.05
N ILE A 276 -8.05 3.62 -1.70
CA ILE A 276 -8.15 2.49 -2.63
C ILE A 276 -9.08 2.77 -3.82
N GLN A 277 -10.06 3.66 -3.64
CA GLN A 277 -11.03 4.03 -4.68
C GLN A 277 -10.37 4.74 -5.88
N GLN A 278 -9.20 5.37 -5.68
CA GLN A 278 -8.44 6.02 -6.75
C GLN A 278 -7.99 5.00 -7.80
N THR A 279 -7.61 3.80 -7.38
CA THR A 279 -7.20 2.71 -8.27
C THR A 279 -8.37 2.22 -9.11
N SER A 280 -9.51 1.90 -8.50
CA SER A 280 -10.71 1.50 -9.26
C SER A 280 -11.17 2.56 -10.25
N ASN A 281 -11.07 3.84 -9.91
CA ASN A 281 -11.43 4.93 -10.81
C ASN A 281 -10.50 4.99 -12.03
N TRP A 282 -9.21 4.75 -11.84
CA TRP A 282 -8.25 4.65 -12.95
C TRP A 282 -8.51 3.41 -13.81
N LEU A 283 -8.77 2.26 -13.20
CA LEU A 283 -9.10 1.02 -13.90
C LEU A 283 -10.37 1.16 -14.76
N LEU A 284 -11.43 1.80 -14.25
CA LEU A 284 -12.65 2.07 -15.02
C LEU A 284 -12.40 3.00 -16.22
N GLN A 285 -11.46 3.95 -16.11
CA GLN A 285 -11.05 4.79 -17.24
C GLN A 285 -10.27 4.02 -18.29
N MET A 286 -9.48 3.01 -17.90
CA MET A 286 -8.83 2.11 -18.86
C MET A 286 -9.87 1.21 -19.52
N TRP A 287 -10.80 0.66 -18.72
CA TRP A 287 -11.88 -0.20 -19.19
C TRP A 287 -12.83 0.47 -20.19
N SER A 288 -13.07 1.78 -20.06
CA SER A 288 -13.91 2.52 -21.01
C SER A 288 -13.31 2.63 -22.41
N ARG A 289 -11.99 2.40 -22.57
CA ARG A 289 -11.29 2.47 -23.87
C ARG A 289 -11.42 1.19 -24.69
N ARG A 290 -11.86 0.08 -24.09
CA ARG A 290 -11.85 -1.26 -24.71
C ARG A 290 -12.66 -1.38 -26.01
N ASP A 291 -13.75 -0.61 -26.11
CA ASP A 291 -14.67 -0.66 -27.25
C ASP A 291 -14.38 0.45 -28.27
N ASP A 292 -13.46 1.37 -27.95
CA ASP A 292 -13.04 2.45 -28.85
C ASP A 292 -11.82 2.03 -29.67
N LYS A 293 -12.07 1.61 -30.92
CA LYS A 293 -11.03 1.20 -31.86
C LYS A 293 -10.00 2.30 -32.17
N SER A 294 -10.31 3.57 -31.88
CA SER A 294 -9.37 4.69 -32.10
C SER A 294 -8.23 4.72 -31.08
N HIS A 295 -8.37 4.04 -29.94
CA HIS A 295 -7.38 4.03 -28.87
C HIS A 295 -6.36 2.89 -28.96
N GLY A 296 -6.52 1.95 -29.91
CA GLY A 296 -5.65 0.77 -30.03
C GLY A 296 -5.75 -0.18 -28.82
N PRO A 297 -4.78 -1.10 -28.65
CA PRO A 297 -4.73 -1.98 -27.49
C PRO A 297 -4.59 -1.20 -26.17
N ILE A 298 -5.26 -1.69 -25.12
CA ILE A 298 -5.08 -1.14 -23.77
C ILE A 298 -3.68 -1.52 -23.30
N THR A 299 -2.84 -0.51 -23.10
CA THR A 299 -1.45 -0.68 -22.65
C THR A 299 -1.12 0.36 -21.59
N SER A 300 -0.10 0.05 -20.79
CA SER A 300 0.40 0.92 -19.72
C SER A 300 1.92 0.89 -19.63
N PRO A 301 2.59 1.99 -19.24
CA PRO A 301 4.04 2.04 -19.16
C PRO A 301 4.71 0.94 -18.33
N LEU A 302 4.07 0.47 -17.24
CA LEU A 302 4.61 -0.61 -16.38
C LEU A 302 4.01 -1.98 -16.71
N GLY A 303 3.09 -2.04 -17.68
CA GLY A 303 2.41 -3.24 -18.14
C GLY A 303 1.33 -3.77 -17.20
N SER A 304 0.81 -2.94 -16.27
CA SER A 304 -0.11 -3.40 -15.23
C SER A 304 -1.52 -3.75 -15.73
N VAL A 305 -1.94 -3.22 -16.88
CA VAL A 305 -3.29 -3.41 -17.43
C VAL A 305 -3.30 -3.96 -18.86
N ASP A 306 -2.15 -4.43 -19.37
CA ASP A 306 -2.00 -4.82 -20.77
C ASP A 306 -2.92 -6.01 -21.15
N PHE A 307 -3.16 -6.91 -20.20
CA PHE A 307 -4.07 -8.05 -20.35
C PHE A 307 -5.53 -7.64 -20.64
N LEU A 308 -5.94 -6.41 -20.28
CA LEU A 308 -7.30 -5.92 -20.55
C LEU A 308 -7.61 -5.82 -22.05
N SER A 309 -6.59 -5.80 -22.91
CA SER A 309 -6.78 -5.90 -24.36
C SER A 309 -7.48 -7.19 -24.79
N ASN A 310 -7.32 -8.27 -24.01
CA ASN A 310 -7.91 -9.59 -24.27
C ASN A 310 -9.08 -9.90 -23.33
N ALA A 311 -9.72 -8.87 -22.76
CA ALA A 311 -10.73 -9.05 -21.72
C ALA A 311 -11.93 -9.93 -22.18
N LYS A 312 -12.29 -9.88 -23.47
CA LYS A 312 -13.40 -10.68 -24.02
C LYS A 312 -13.07 -12.17 -24.03
N GLU A 313 -11.85 -12.50 -24.45
CA GLU A 313 -11.32 -13.87 -24.47
C GLU A 313 -11.10 -14.37 -23.04
N ILE A 314 -10.58 -13.53 -22.16
CA ILE A 314 -10.38 -13.86 -20.75
C ILE A 314 -11.72 -14.21 -20.10
N LEU A 315 -12.76 -13.38 -20.24
CA LEU A 315 -14.05 -13.56 -19.56
C LEU A 315 -14.77 -14.87 -19.88
N VAL A 316 -14.53 -15.47 -21.06
CA VAL A 316 -15.13 -16.76 -21.44
C VAL A 316 -14.36 -17.97 -20.93
N THR A 317 -13.14 -17.79 -20.40
CA THR A 317 -12.36 -18.87 -19.81
C THR A 317 -12.98 -19.38 -18.50
N LYS A 318 -12.58 -20.59 -18.11
CA LYS A 318 -12.96 -21.27 -16.88
C LYS A 318 -11.72 -21.79 -16.18
N PHE A 319 -11.83 -22.02 -14.87
CA PHE A 319 -10.79 -22.70 -14.14
C PHE A 319 -10.67 -24.15 -14.65
N SER A 320 -9.45 -24.56 -15.00
CA SER A 320 -9.21 -25.83 -15.72
C SER A 320 -8.19 -26.74 -15.04
N ALA A 321 -7.71 -26.40 -13.84
CA ALA A 321 -6.77 -27.24 -13.12
C ALA A 321 -7.44 -28.52 -12.64
N SER A 322 -6.84 -29.66 -12.99
CA SER A 322 -7.33 -31.00 -12.61
C SER A 322 -6.54 -31.63 -11.45
N THR A 323 -5.41 -31.03 -11.06
CA THR A 323 -4.60 -31.45 -9.90
C THR A 323 -4.27 -30.25 -9.02
N LYS A 324 -3.92 -30.52 -7.75
CA LYS A 324 -3.53 -29.49 -6.79
C LYS A 324 -2.26 -28.75 -7.23
N GLU A 325 -1.31 -29.45 -7.86
CA GLU A 325 -0.10 -28.84 -8.39
C GLU A 325 -0.42 -27.87 -9.52
N MET A 326 -1.34 -28.22 -10.42
CA MET A 326 -1.81 -27.31 -11.47
C MET A 326 -2.55 -26.11 -10.88
N ALA A 327 -3.39 -26.32 -9.87
CA ALA A 327 -4.20 -25.26 -9.26
C ALA A 327 -3.36 -24.12 -8.65
N VAL A 328 -2.16 -24.44 -8.16
CA VAL A 328 -1.25 -23.46 -7.53
C VAL A 328 -0.08 -23.04 -8.44
N ARG A 329 -0.07 -23.43 -9.72
CA ARG A 329 0.96 -22.93 -10.65
C ARG A 329 0.83 -21.42 -10.82
N PRO A 330 1.93 -20.65 -10.81
CA PRO A 330 1.86 -19.21 -10.98
C PRO A 330 1.09 -18.77 -12.22
N GLU A 331 1.22 -19.48 -13.34
CA GLU A 331 0.52 -19.19 -14.59
C GLU A 331 -1.00 -19.38 -14.43
N THR A 332 -1.43 -20.45 -13.77
CA THR A 332 -2.86 -20.71 -13.47
C THR A 332 -3.41 -19.65 -12.53
N LEU A 333 -2.65 -19.25 -11.51
CA LEU A 333 -3.04 -18.22 -10.56
C LEU A 333 -3.14 -16.84 -11.24
N LEU A 334 -2.17 -16.46 -12.08
CA LEU A 334 -2.18 -15.21 -12.84
C LEU A 334 -3.39 -15.16 -13.78
N ALA A 335 -3.67 -16.23 -14.52
CA ALA A 335 -4.85 -16.30 -15.39
C ALA A 335 -6.17 -16.17 -14.61
N ALA A 336 -6.27 -16.77 -13.42
CA ALA A 336 -7.43 -16.62 -12.55
C ALA A 336 -7.60 -15.19 -12.04
N TYR A 337 -6.50 -14.49 -11.73
CA TYR A 337 -6.52 -13.08 -11.36
C TYR A 337 -6.92 -12.17 -12.53
N GLU A 338 -6.37 -12.38 -13.72
CA GLU A 338 -6.76 -11.63 -14.91
C GLU A 338 -8.26 -11.77 -15.17
N TRP A 339 -8.80 -12.99 -15.08
CA TRP A 339 -10.24 -13.24 -15.14
C TRP A 339 -11.01 -12.49 -14.05
N LEU A 340 -10.57 -12.59 -12.80
CA LEU A 340 -11.21 -11.95 -11.65
C LEU A 340 -11.28 -10.43 -11.83
N ILE A 341 -10.19 -9.81 -12.30
CA ILE A 341 -10.11 -8.37 -12.54
C ILE A 341 -11.03 -7.97 -13.68
N CYS A 342 -11.03 -8.69 -14.80
CA CYS A 342 -11.94 -8.43 -15.92
C CYS A 342 -13.41 -8.53 -15.50
N TRP A 343 -13.76 -9.56 -14.73
CA TRP A 343 -15.12 -9.75 -14.22
C TRP A 343 -15.52 -8.63 -13.25
N LEU A 344 -14.65 -8.30 -12.29
CA LEU A 344 -14.91 -7.21 -11.34
C LEU A 344 -15.00 -5.85 -12.03
N LEU A 345 -14.23 -5.60 -13.08
CA LEU A 345 -14.32 -4.40 -13.90
C LEU A 345 -15.68 -4.29 -14.59
N GLN A 346 -16.11 -5.37 -15.26
CA GLN A 346 -17.41 -5.43 -15.90
C GLN A 346 -18.53 -5.22 -14.88
N ALA A 347 -18.53 -6.00 -13.79
CA ALA A 347 -19.54 -5.92 -12.74
C ALA A 347 -19.59 -4.53 -12.08
N THR A 348 -18.44 -3.90 -11.82
CA THR A 348 -18.38 -2.53 -11.27
C THR A 348 -18.97 -1.53 -12.25
N ASN A 349 -18.57 -1.59 -13.53
CA ASN A 349 -19.08 -0.70 -14.56
C ASN A 349 -20.60 -0.82 -14.73
N ASP A 350 -21.10 -2.05 -14.80
CA ASP A 350 -22.53 -2.33 -14.99
C ASP A 350 -23.34 -1.89 -13.77
N ARG A 351 -22.79 -2.04 -12.55
CA ARG A 351 -23.43 -1.55 -11.34
C ARG A 351 -23.55 -0.03 -11.33
N ILE A 352 -22.48 0.69 -11.69
CA ILE A 352 -22.50 2.16 -11.80
C ILE A 352 -23.51 2.61 -12.86
N LYS A 353 -23.56 1.91 -14.00
CA LYS A 353 -24.51 2.19 -15.06
C LYS A 353 -25.95 1.97 -14.60
N SER A 354 -26.24 0.85 -13.95
CA SER A 354 -27.56 0.56 -13.39
C SER A 354 -28.02 1.63 -12.38
N HIS A 355 -27.12 2.11 -11.51
CA HIS A 355 -27.43 3.22 -10.62
C HIS A 355 -27.70 4.53 -11.37
N SER A 356 -26.91 4.84 -12.41
CA SER A 356 -27.14 6.03 -13.25
C SER A 356 -28.47 5.95 -13.99
N ASP A 357 -28.81 4.79 -14.54
CA ASP A 357 -30.07 4.54 -15.25
C ASP A 357 -31.29 4.66 -14.31
N SER A 358 -31.11 4.43 -13.00
CA SER A 358 -32.12 4.67 -11.96
C SER A 358 -32.27 6.15 -11.53
N GLY A 359 -31.54 7.08 -12.18
CA GLY A 359 -31.61 8.51 -11.93
C GLY A 359 -30.68 9.03 -10.83
N MET A 360 -29.76 8.19 -10.31
CA MET A 360 -28.74 8.66 -9.36
C MET A 360 -27.71 9.55 -10.06
N ASP A 361 -27.22 10.57 -9.36
CA ASP A 361 -26.10 11.37 -9.85
C ASP A 361 -24.80 10.54 -9.88
N ALA A 362 -23.83 11.00 -10.68
CA ALA A 362 -22.58 10.27 -10.90
C ALA A 362 -21.74 10.04 -9.63
N PHE A 363 -21.83 10.93 -8.63
CA PHE A 363 -21.13 10.76 -7.37
C PHE A 363 -21.79 9.64 -6.55
N THR A 364 -23.11 9.70 -6.38
CA THR A 364 -23.87 8.69 -5.62
C THR A 364 -23.78 7.31 -6.27
N ALA A 365 -23.89 7.22 -7.60
CA ALA A 365 -23.77 5.95 -8.33
C ALA A 365 -22.39 5.28 -8.12
N LYS A 366 -21.30 6.06 -8.13
CA LYS A 366 -19.95 5.56 -7.87
C LYS A 366 -19.73 5.19 -6.41
N ASN A 367 -20.26 5.97 -5.48
CA ASN A 367 -20.18 5.70 -4.05
C ASN A 367 -20.88 4.38 -3.69
N ASN A 368 -22.06 4.14 -4.27
CA ASN A 368 -22.86 2.95 -3.99
C ASN A 368 -22.31 1.67 -4.65
N ALA A 369 -21.34 1.80 -5.56
CA ALA A 369 -20.62 0.67 -6.18
C ALA A 369 -19.30 0.31 -5.47
N GLN A 370 -18.95 0.94 -4.34
CA GLN A 370 -17.63 0.73 -3.72
C GLN A 370 -17.47 -0.64 -3.05
N VAL A 371 -18.36 -0.99 -2.12
CA VAL A 371 -18.12 -2.03 -1.10
C VAL A 371 -17.86 -3.42 -1.70
N PHE A 372 -18.75 -3.88 -2.59
CA PHE A 372 -18.71 -5.24 -3.15
C PHE A 372 -18.21 -5.30 -4.60
N TYR A 373 -17.84 -4.17 -5.19
CA TYR A 373 -17.37 -4.11 -6.59
C TYR A 373 -16.01 -3.40 -6.70
N ALA A 374 -15.98 -2.07 -6.57
CA ALA A 374 -14.77 -1.28 -6.84
C ALA A 374 -13.62 -1.52 -5.85
N ARG A 375 -13.93 -1.79 -4.57
CA ARG A 375 -12.91 -2.10 -3.56
C ARG A 375 -12.24 -3.47 -3.83
N PRO A 376 -12.98 -4.59 -3.95
CA PRO A 376 -12.39 -5.88 -4.36
C PRO A 376 -11.58 -5.78 -5.65
N LEU A 377 -12.06 -5.02 -6.64
CA LEU A 377 -11.36 -4.80 -7.91
C LEU A 377 -9.94 -4.25 -7.69
N SER A 378 -9.82 -3.20 -6.88
CA SER A 378 -8.52 -2.56 -6.62
C SER A 378 -7.55 -3.46 -5.86
N ILE A 379 -8.07 -4.30 -4.97
CA ILE A 379 -7.27 -5.30 -4.22
C ILE A 379 -6.77 -6.38 -5.18
N ALA A 380 -7.67 -7.02 -5.93
CA ALA A 380 -7.33 -8.08 -6.87
C ALA A 380 -6.34 -7.59 -7.95
N PHE A 381 -6.52 -6.36 -8.44
CA PHE A 381 -5.60 -5.73 -9.39
C PHE A 381 -4.18 -5.65 -8.87
N LEU A 382 -4.00 -5.20 -7.62
CA LEU A 382 -2.67 -5.09 -7.05
C LEU A 382 -2.08 -6.46 -6.72
N GLU A 383 -2.86 -7.38 -6.13
CA GLU A 383 -2.42 -8.75 -5.83
C GLU A 383 -1.90 -9.45 -7.09
N HIS A 384 -2.61 -9.30 -8.21
CA HIS A 384 -2.17 -9.75 -9.52
C HIS A 384 -0.83 -9.13 -9.93
N PHE A 385 -0.72 -7.80 -9.90
CA PHE A 385 0.45 -7.12 -10.44
C PHE A 385 1.72 -7.41 -9.62
N ILE A 386 1.61 -7.49 -8.30
CA ILE A 386 2.77 -7.83 -7.46
C ILE A 386 3.18 -9.30 -7.63
N LEU A 387 2.21 -10.22 -7.80
CA LEU A 387 2.48 -11.61 -8.13
C LEU A 387 3.16 -11.74 -9.50
N LEU A 388 2.68 -11.00 -10.50
CA LEU A 388 3.24 -10.96 -11.86
C LEU A 388 4.70 -10.50 -11.83
N LYS A 389 5.02 -9.40 -11.12
CA LYS A 389 6.40 -8.90 -11.03
C LYS A 389 7.32 -9.89 -10.32
N PHE A 390 6.84 -10.56 -9.28
CA PHE A 390 7.62 -11.59 -8.61
C PHE A 390 7.86 -12.81 -9.50
N TRP A 391 6.83 -13.31 -10.19
CA TRP A 391 6.96 -14.42 -11.14
C TRP A 391 7.92 -14.07 -12.29
N GLN A 392 7.82 -12.86 -12.86
CA GLN A 392 8.75 -12.37 -13.89
C GLN A 392 10.19 -12.29 -13.37
N LYS A 393 10.41 -11.83 -12.14
CA LYS A 393 11.75 -11.80 -11.52
C LYS A 393 12.32 -13.21 -11.38
N VAL A 394 11.53 -14.16 -10.86
CA VAL A 394 11.96 -15.52 -10.55
C VAL A 394 12.21 -16.37 -11.80
N THR A 395 11.42 -16.15 -12.86
CA THR A 395 11.59 -16.82 -14.15
C THR A 395 12.62 -16.16 -15.06
N GLY A 396 13.07 -14.95 -14.72
CA GLY A 396 14.16 -14.25 -15.40
C GLY A 396 15.50 -14.97 -15.30
N ASN A 397 16.43 -14.56 -16.18
CA ASN A 397 17.77 -15.15 -16.28
C ASN A 397 18.71 -14.78 -15.13
N ASP A 398 18.39 -13.74 -14.37
CA ASP A 398 19.26 -13.21 -13.31
C ASP A 398 19.12 -13.95 -11.97
N VAL A 399 18.23 -14.93 -11.87
CA VAL A 399 18.00 -15.71 -10.65
C VAL A 399 18.67 -17.07 -10.79
N ASP A 400 19.52 -17.41 -9.81
CA ASP A 400 20.20 -18.69 -9.71
C ASP A 400 19.19 -19.85 -9.82
N SER A 401 19.48 -20.82 -10.68
CA SER A 401 18.62 -21.97 -10.91
C SER A 401 18.36 -22.80 -9.65
N ASN A 402 19.27 -22.77 -8.66
CA ASN A 402 19.12 -23.45 -7.38
C ASN A 402 18.10 -22.76 -6.45
N LEU A 403 17.92 -21.44 -6.59
CA LEU A 403 16.96 -20.67 -5.78
C LEU A 403 15.56 -20.67 -6.39
N ARG A 404 15.46 -20.84 -7.71
CA ARG A 404 14.20 -20.77 -8.44
C ARG A 404 13.11 -21.70 -7.88
N PRO A 405 13.36 -22.97 -7.50
CA PRO A 405 12.31 -23.84 -6.97
C PRO A 405 11.67 -23.35 -5.67
N VAL A 406 12.45 -22.81 -4.73
CA VAL A 406 11.90 -22.31 -3.45
C VAL A 406 11.19 -20.97 -3.65
N LEU A 407 11.72 -20.10 -4.52
CA LEU A 407 11.08 -18.83 -4.86
C LEU A 407 9.75 -19.03 -5.61
N LEU A 408 9.66 -20.03 -6.50
CA LEU A 408 8.40 -20.39 -7.15
C LEU A 408 7.39 -20.95 -6.15
N ARG A 409 7.81 -21.75 -5.16
CA ARG A 409 6.93 -22.20 -4.07
C ARG A 409 6.37 -21.02 -3.27
N LEU A 410 7.18 -20.00 -2.96
CA LEU A 410 6.71 -18.77 -2.32
C LEU A 410 5.75 -17.98 -3.22
N CYS A 411 6.06 -17.86 -4.51
CA CYS A 411 5.19 -17.23 -5.50
C CYS A 411 3.80 -17.89 -5.53
N SER A 412 3.77 -19.21 -5.65
CA SER A 412 2.57 -20.03 -5.64
C SER A 412 1.79 -19.91 -4.33
N LEU A 413 2.48 -19.97 -3.19
CA LEU A 413 1.82 -19.91 -1.88
C LEU A 413 1.15 -18.56 -1.68
N TYR A 414 1.85 -17.45 -1.97
CA TYR A 414 1.26 -16.12 -1.90
C TYR A 414 0.05 -15.99 -2.83
N GLY A 415 0.22 -16.34 -4.11
CA GLY A 415 -0.82 -16.19 -5.12
C GLY A 415 -2.08 -17.00 -4.79
N ALA A 416 -1.91 -18.27 -4.41
CA ALA A 416 -3.00 -19.18 -4.05
C ALA A 416 -3.71 -18.75 -2.76
N TRP A 417 -2.96 -18.40 -1.72
CA TRP A 417 -3.53 -17.96 -0.44
C TRP A 417 -4.35 -16.66 -0.58
N ARG A 418 -3.89 -15.72 -1.41
CA ARG A 418 -4.65 -14.50 -1.68
C ARG A 418 -5.86 -14.78 -2.59
N LEU A 419 -5.72 -15.65 -3.59
CA LEU A 419 -6.80 -16.00 -4.51
C LEU A 419 -7.94 -16.75 -3.80
N GLU A 420 -7.61 -17.58 -2.80
CA GLU A 420 -8.58 -18.28 -1.94
C GLU A 420 -9.58 -17.31 -1.30
N ARG A 421 -9.15 -16.10 -0.93
CA ARG A 421 -10.02 -15.06 -0.36
C ARG A 421 -11.05 -14.51 -1.35
N HIS A 422 -10.90 -14.79 -2.64
CA HIS A 422 -11.80 -14.36 -3.70
C HIS A 422 -12.67 -15.48 -4.26
N LEU A 423 -12.64 -16.69 -3.67
CA LEU A 423 -13.43 -17.84 -4.14
C LEU A 423 -14.90 -17.51 -4.34
N THR A 424 -15.52 -16.77 -3.42
CA THR A 424 -16.92 -16.35 -3.54
C THR A 424 -17.19 -15.59 -4.84
N ILE A 425 -16.30 -14.69 -5.24
CA ILE A 425 -16.45 -13.88 -6.46
C ILE A 425 -16.20 -14.75 -7.71
N LEU A 426 -15.20 -15.63 -7.65
CA LEU A 426 -14.91 -16.60 -8.72
C LEU A 426 -16.10 -17.53 -9.00
N TYR A 427 -16.84 -17.95 -7.96
CA TYR A 427 -18.09 -18.69 -8.12
C TYR A 427 -19.24 -17.82 -8.65
N GLN A 428 -19.38 -16.58 -8.16
CA GLN A 428 -20.43 -15.66 -8.61
C GLN A 428 -20.39 -15.40 -10.13
N GLY A 429 -19.19 -15.19 -10.69
CA GLY A 429 -19.03 -15.06 -12.13
C GLY A 429 -18.83 -16.38 -12.88
N SER A 430 -19.03 -17.52 -12.20
CA SER A 430 -18.98 -18.86 -12.79
C SER A 430 -17.62 -19.22 -13.42
N TYR A 431 -16.51 -18.66 -12.94
CA TYR A 431 -15.16 -19.11 -13.32
C TYR A 431 -14.86 -20.48 -12.72
N LEU A 432 -15.23 -20.64 -11.45
CA LEU A 432 -15.32 -21.90 -10.74
C LEU A 432 -16.80 -22.34 -10.73
N THR A 433 -17.06 -23.60 -11.03
CA THR A 433 -18.43 -24.15 -11.12
C THR A 433 -18.69 -25.30 -10.17
N ASP A 434 -17.66 -25.87 -9.56
CA ASP A 434 -17.71 -27.05 -8.71
C ASP A 434 -16.87 -26.87 -7.45
N GLY A 435 -17.15 -27.67 -6.41
CA GLY A 435 -16.39 -27.64 -5.15
C GLY A 435 -15.01 -28.27 -5.23
N GLN A 436 -14.77 -29.17 -6.21
CA GLN A 436 -13.49 -29.86 -6.35
C GLN A 436 -12.37 -28.88 -6.70
N SER A 437 -12.64 -27.94 -7.60
CA SER A 437 -11.68 -26.91 -8.01
C SER A 437 -11.20 -26.04 -6.86
N ALA A 438 -12.09 -25.63 -5.95
CA ALA A 438 -11.70 -24.92 -4.73
C ALA A 438 -10.90 -25.81 -3.77
N GLN A 439 -11.28 -27.09 -3.64
CA GLN A 439 -10.54 -28.04 -2.81
C GLN A 439 -9.10 -28.24 -3.31
N LEU A 440 -8.89 -28.33 -4.63
CA LEU A 440 -7.55 -28.44 -5.22
C LEU A 440 -6.65 -27.24 -4.84
N LEU A 441 -7.22 -26.03 -4.80
CA LEU A 441 -6.49 -24.83 -4.38
C LEU A 441 -6.12 -24.91 -2.89
N CYS A 442 -7.06 -25.30 -2.02
CA CYS A 442 -6.84 -25.46 -0.59
C CYS A 442 -5.77 -26.53 -0.29
N ASP A 443 -5.86 -27.69 -0.94
CA ASP A 443 -4.89 -28.77 -0.77
C ASP A 443 -3.50 -28.36 -1.26
N GLY A 444 -3.43 -27.63 -2.39
CA GLY A 444 -2.17 -27.09 -2.89
C GLY A 444 -1.52 -26.09 -1.93
N ILE A 445 -2.30 -25.25 -1.24
CA ILE A 445 -1.78 -24.34 -0.21
C ILE A 445 -1.14 -25.12 0.94
N LEU A 446 -1.80 -26.18 1.42
CA LEU A 446 -1.29 -27.01 2.52
C LEU A 446 0.00 -27.75 2.12
N ASP A 447 0.04 -28.28 0.90
CA ASP A 447 1.24 -28.92 0.34
C ASP A 447 2.41 -27.95 0.22
N LEU A 448 2.16 -26.72 -0.26
CA LEU A 448 3.20 -25.69 -0.36
C LEU A 448 3.73 -25.31 1.03
N CYS A 449 2.86 -25.22 2.04
CA CYS A 449 3.29 -24.98 3.42
C CYS A 449 4.22 -26.10 3.91
N ALA A 450 3.84 -27.36 3.69
CA ALA A 450 4.65 -28.51 4.08
C ALA A 450 6.01 -28.54 3.35
N GLN A 451 6.03 -28.18 2.06
CA GLN A 451 7.23 -28.13 1.24
C GLN A 451 8.16 -26.96 1.60
N LEU A 452 7.64 -25.85 2.14
CA LEU A 452 8.45 -24.70 2.57
C LEU A 452 8.99 -24.83 4.00
N LYS A 453 8.36 -25.67 4.83
CA LYS A 453 8.80 -25.94 6.21
C LYS A 453 10.31 -26.19 6.38
N PRO A 454 10.97 -27.10 5.62
CA PRO A 454 12.39 -27.36 5.80
C PRO A 454 13.27 -26.14 5.49
N ASP A 455 12.80 -25.24 4.64
CA ASP A 455 13.52 -24.04 4.20
C ASP A 455 13.17 -22.80 5.06
N ALA A 456 12.14 -22.87 5.92
CA ALA A 456 11.52 -21.70 6.53
C ALA A 456 12.48 -20.82 7.35
N VAL A 457 13.37 -21.43 8.15
CA VAL A 457 14.37 -20.69 8.94
C VAL A 457 15.39 -20.02 8.02
N ALA A 458 15.93 -20.74 7.04
CA ALA A 458 16.88 -20.19 6.07
C ALA A 458 16.26 -19.05 5.24
N LEU A 459 14.97 -19.16 4.90
CA LEU A 459 14.23 -18.13 4.20
C LEU A 459 14.11 -16.86 5.04
N VAL A 460 13.71 -16.94 6.32
CA VAL A 460 13.67 -15.73 7.15
C VAL A 460 15.06 -15.15 7.38
N ASP A 461 16.08 -15.97 7.57
CA ASP A 461 17.46 -15.51 7.78
C ASP A 461 18.01 -14.77 6.56
N ALA A 462 17.60 -15.14 5.35
CA ALA A 462 18.01 -14.47 4.11
C ALA A 462 17.47 -13.03 3.96
N ILE A 463 16.41 -12.68 4.69
CA ILE A 463 15.77 -11.35 4.63
C ILE A 463 15.75 -10.62 5.97
N ALA A 464 16.14 -11.29 7.05
CA ALA A 464 16.11 -10.75 8.40
C ALA A 464 17.07 -9.55 8.53
N PRO A 465 16.67 -8.49 9.24
CA PRO A 465 17.63 -7.48 9.68
C PRO A 465 18.54 -8.08 10.78
N PRO A 466 19.69 -7.46 11.08
CA PRO A 466 20.54 -7.88 12.19
C PRO A 466 19.79 -7.89 13.52
N ASP A 467 20.17 -8.75 14.46
CA ASP A 467 19.45 -8.92 15.74
C ASP A 467 19.33 -7.63 16.55
N PHE A 468 20.30 -6.72 16.45
CA PHE A 468 20.21 -5.38 17.06
C PHE A 468 19.03 -4.56 16.54
N VAL A 469 18.71 -4.66 15.25
CA VAL A 469 17.56 -3.99 14.63
C VAL A 469 16.27 -4.74 14.93
N LEU A 470 16.32 -6.08 14.89
CA LEU A 470 15.17 -6.92 15.22
C LEU A 470 14.72 -6.74 16.67
N ASN A 471 15.68 -6.50 17.57
CA ASN A 471 15.50 -6.17 18.99
C ASN A 471 14.46 -7.05 19.69
N SER A 472 14.62 -8.38 19.55
CA SER A 472 13.66 -9.36 20.05
C SER A 472 14.36 -10.58 20.61
N ALA A 473 14.14 -10.86 21.90
CA ALA A 473 14.61 -12.07 22.56
C ALA A 473 14.07 -13.36 21.90
N LEU A 474 12.83 -13.32 21.38
CA LEU A 474 12.18 -14.45 20.73
C LEU A 474 12.76 -14.74 19.34
N GLY A 475 13.30 -13.72 18.69
CA GLY A 475 13.79 -13.78 17.32
C GLY A 475 15.30 -13.84 17.21
N GLY A 476 16.04 -14.14 18.29
CA GLY A 476 17.51 -14.21 18.25
C GLY A 476 18.02 -15.21 17.20
N SER A 477 19.02 -14.82 16.41
CA SER A 477 19.62 -15.64 15.36
C SER A 477 20.40 -16.85 15.88
N ASP A 478 20.76 -16.84 17.17
CA ASP A 478 21.47 -17.94 17.84
C ASP A 478 20.58 -19.13 18.22
N GLY A 479 19.25 -18.99 18.12
CA GLY A 479 18.27 -20.02 18.49
C GLY A 479 18.20 -20.32 20.00
N HIS A 480 18.85 -19.53 20.85
CA HIS A 480 18.87 -19.74 22.30
C HIS A 480 17.69 -19.08 23.01
N LEU A 481 16.46 -19.40 22.58
CA LEU A 481 15.20 -18.77 23.00
C LEU A 481 15.12 -18.47 24.51
N TYR A 482 15.30 -19.48 25.37
CA TYR A 482 15.14 -19.31 26.82
C TYR A 482 16.28 -18.54 27.48
N LYS A 483 17.49 -18.59 26.90
CA LYS A 483 18.63 -17.80 27.39
C LYS A 483 18.44 -16.32 27.07
N ASN A 484 17.87 -16.01 25.91
CA ASN A 484 17.61 -14.64 25.49
C ASN A 484 16.44 -13.99 26.25
N LEU A 485 15.56 -14.79 26.85
CA LEU A 485 14.45 -14.33 27.69
C LEU A 485 14.84 -14.04 29.16
N GLN A 486 15.99 -14.55 29.61
CA GLN A 486 16.55 -14.30 30.95
C GLN A 486 17.35 -13.00 30.95
#